data_AF-A0A7J2USC1-F1
#
_entry.id   AF-A0A7J2USC1-F1
#
_cell.length_a   1.000
_cell.length_b   1.000
_cell.length_c   1.000
_cell.angle_alpha   90.00
_cell.angle_beta   90.00
_cell.angle_gamma   90.00
#
_symmetry.space_group_name_H-M   'P 1'
#
loop_
_entity.id
_entity.type
_entity.pdbx_description
1 polymer ?
#
loop_
_entity_poly.entity_id
_entity_poly.type
_entity_poly.pdbx_seq_one_letter_code
_entity_poly.pdbx_strand_id
1 'polypeptide(L)'
;MNPLVFLLGLAVSTVCSMVGLGGGAFIVPSLIILFSVPVKTAIGTSLFAVMIATISATIVYAAQKRIDYRVGLLLDTLDIPGAALGAYLTLLICPRLLALLFGLTVILTSISIARRRENSPSRFRLTARAV
;
A
#
# COMPACT_ATOMS: atom_id res chain seq x y z
N MET A 1 -22.03 -3.96 16.06
CA MET A 1 -20.72 -4.25 15.44
C MET A 1 -20.22 -5.55 16.02
N ASN A 2 -20.00 -6.57 15.19
CA ASN A 2 -19.68 -7.92 15.67
C ASN A 2 -18.19 -7.99 16.03
N PRO A 3 -17.79 -8.39 17.26
CA PRO A 3 -16.39 -8.39 17.69
C PRO A 3 -15.49 -9.30 16.82
N LEU A 4 -16.09 -10.29 16.17
CA LEU A 4 -15.45 -11.15 15.17
C LEU A 4 -14.84 -10.38 13.99
N VAL A 5 -15.47 -9.30 13.54
CA VAL A 5 -14.98 -8.50 12.39
C VAL A 5 -13.71 -7.74 12.77
N PHE A 6 -13.61 -7.31 14.03
CA PHE A 6 -12.43 -6.61 14.53
C PHE A 6 -11.22 -7.54 14.64
N LEU A 7 -11.43 -8.76 15.13
CA LEU A 7 -10.38 -9.77 15.26
C LEU A 7 -9.85 -10.23 13.89
N LEU A 8 -10.76 -10.42 12.92
CA LEU A 8 -10.38 -10.74 11.54
C LEU A 8 -9.63 -9.58 10.87
N GLY A 9 -10.10 -8.34 11.07
CA GLY A 9 -9.44 -7.14 10.55
C GLY A 9 -8.02 -6.99 11.06
N LEU A 10 -7.81 -7.22 12.37
CA LEU A 10 -6.47 -7.23 12.97
C LEU A 10 -5.59 -8.32 12.34
N ALA A 11 -6.05 -9.57 12.31
CA ALA A 11 -5.26 -10.68 11.77
C ALA A 11 -4.86 -10.44 10.30
N VAL A 12 -5.80 -9.99 9.46
CA VAL A 12 -5.55 -9.69 8.05
C VAL A 12 -4.60 -8.51 7.89
N SER A 13 -4.75 -7.45 8.69
CA SER A 13 -3.89 -6.26 8.63
C SER A 13 -2.44 -6.56 9.02
N THR A 14 -2.20 -7.42 10.00
CA THR A 14 -0.85 -7.81 10.43
C THR A 14 -0.12 -8.54 9.31
N VAL A 15 -0.80 -9.50 8.65
CA VAL A 15 -0.24 -10.23 7.50
C VAL A 15 0.01 -9.27 6.33
N CYS A 16 -0.90 -8.35 6.06
CA CYS A 16 -0.76 -7.37 4.98
C CYS A 16 0.39 -6.38 5.24
N SER A 17 0.61 -5.99 6.50
CA SER A 17 1.73 -5.13 6.90
C SER A 17 3.08 -5.82 6.71
N MET A 18 3.17 -7.14 6.91
CA MET A 18 4.40 -7.91 6.64
C MET A 18 4.78 -7.91 5.15
N VAL A 19 3.81 -7.75 4.24
CA VAL A 19 4.06 -7.67 2.79
C VAL A 19 4.73 -6.34 2.40
N GLY A 20 4.79 -5.35 3.30
CA GLY A 20 5.49 -4.09 3.06
C GLY A 20 4.78 -3.12 2.10
N LEU A 21 3.54 -3.42 1.70
CA LEU A 21 2.70 -2.57 0.84
C LEU A 21 2.02 -1.41 1.60
N GLY A 22 2.29 -1.24 2.91
CA GLY A 22 1.68 -0.16 3.72
C GLY A 22 0.17 -0.30 3.94
N GLY A 23 -0.41 -1.49 3.74
CA GLY A 23 -1.83 -1.80 4.00
C GLY A 23 -2.87 -1.12 3.09
N GLY A 24 -2.47 -0.12 2.28
CA GLY A 24 -3.37 0.72 1.50
C GLY A 24 -4.25 0.00 0.49
N ALA A 25 -3.71 -1.01 -0.20
CA ALA A 25 -4.44 -1.80 -1.19
C ALA A 25 -5.62 -2.58 -0.57
N PHE A 26 -5.55 -2.90 0.73
CA PHE A 26 -6.61 -3.58 1.47
C PHE A 26 -7.62 -2.61 2.09
N ILE A 27 -7.20 -1.40 2.46
CA ILE A 27 -8.06 -0.39 3.10
C ILE A 27 -9.25 -0.02 2.20
N VAL A 28 -9.03 0.18 0.90
CA VAL A 28 -10.10 0.56 -0.04
C VAL A 28 -11.20 -0.51 -0.16
N PRO A 29 -10.91 -1.78 -0.48
CA PRO A 29 -11.95 -2.81 -0.54
C PRO A 29 -12.61 -3.05 0.82
N SER A 30 -11.87 -2.95 1.94
CA SER A 30 -12.46 -3.02 3.27
C SER A 30 -13.46 -1.89 3.52
N LEU A 31 -13.18 -0.64 3.13
CA LEU A 31 -14.15 0.46 3.25
C LEU A 31 -15.38 0.27 2.35
N ILE A 32 -15.20 -0.20 1.13
CA ILE A 32 -16.31 -0.40 0.20
C ILE A 32 -17.23 -1.52 0.68
N ILE A 33 -16.65 -2.68 1.06
CA ILE A 33 -17.43 -3.87 1.45
C ILE A 33 -18.06 -3.68 2.85
N LEU A 34 -17.32 -3.09 3.80
CA LEU A 34 -17.78 -3.01 5.20
C LEU A 34 -18.67 -1.79 5.46
N PHE A 35 -18.43 -0.68 4.77
CA PHE A 35 -19.10 0.60 5.03
C PHE A 35 -20.01 1.08 3.88
N SER A 36 -20.03 0.41 2.72
CA SER A 36 -20.85 0.80 1.54
C SER A 36 -20.69 2.29 1.15
N VAL A 37 -19.51 2.85 1.39
CA VAL A 37 -19.20 4.26 1.13
C VAL A 37 -18.97 4.47 -0.38
N PRO A 38 -19.39 5.61 -0.95
CA PRO A 38 -19.11 5.93 -2.35
C PRO A 38 -17.61 5.88 -2.63
N VAL A 39 -17.25 5.23 -3.74
CA VAL A 39 -15.87 4.91 -4.16
C VAL A 39 -14.94 6.13 -4.10
N LYS A 40 -15.44 7.31 -4.46
CA LYS A 40 -14.68 8.57 -4.42
C LYS A 40 -14.19 8.92 -3.01
N THR A 41 -15.03 8.72 -2.00
CA THR A 41 -14.70 8.97 -0.59
C THR A 41 -13.80 7.88 -0.04
N ALA A 42 -14.03 6.61 -0.40
CA ALA A 42 -13.21 5.49 0.05
C ALA A 42 -11.75 5.63 -0.40
N ILE A 43 -11.51 6.06 -1.64
CA ILE A 43 -10.17 6.32 -2.17
C ILE A 43 -9.48 7.45 -1.40
N GLY A 44 -10.17 8.56 -1.16
CA GLY A 44 -9.63 9.68 -0.38
C GLY A 44 -9.25 9.29 1.05
N THR A 45 -10.12 8.56 1.75
CA THR A 45 -9.83 8.08 3.11
C THR A 45 -8.67 7.10 3.14
N SER A 46 -8.54 6.23 2.12
CA SER A 46 -7.41 5.30 2.03
C SER A 46 -6.08 6.01 1.81
N LEU A 47 -6.04 7.04 0.96
CA LEU A 47 -4.84 7.86 0.74
C LEU A 47 -4.41 8.52 2.05
N PHE A 48 -5.36 9.06 2.80
CA PHE A 48 -5.07 9.65 4.10
C PHE A 48 -4.52 8.63 5.11
N ALA A 49 -5.11 7.44 5.18
CA ALA A 49 -4.63 6.36 6.06
C ALA A 49 -3.22 5.89 5.65
N VAL A 50 -2.96 5.77 4.34
CA VAL A 50 -1.64 5.41 3.82
C VAL A 50 -0.60 6.48 4.15
N MET A 51 -0.94 7.76 4.05
CA MET A 51 -0.05 8.87 4.43
C MET A 51 0.38 8.77 5.90
N ILE A 52 -0.54 8.48 6.81
CA ILE A 52 -0.21 8.29 8.23
C ILE A 52 0.71 7.07 8.41
N ALA A 53 0.41 5.97 7.72
CA ALA A 53 1.20 4.74 7.79
C ALA A 53 2.63 4.94 7.26
N THR A 54 2.81 5.66 6.15
CA THR A 54 4.12 5.94 5.56
C THR A 54 4.95 6.91 6.40
N ILE A 55 4.32 7.90 7.03
CA ILE A 55 5.01 8.77 8.01
C ILE A 55 5.51 7.93 9.19
N SER A 56 4.67 7.05 9.74
CA SER A 56 5.05 6.16 10.84
C SER A 56 6.20 5.23 10.44
N ALA A 57 6.13 4.61 9.27
CA ALA A 57 7.18 3.75 8.73
C ALA A 57 8.49 4.53 8.54
N THR A 58 8.42 5.74 7.97
CA THR A 58 9.59 6.60 7.75
C THR A 58 10.30 6.92 9.06
N ILE A 59 9.58 7.24 10.14
CA ILE A 59 10.17 7.53 11.46
C ILE A 59 10.94 6.29 11.99
N VAL A 60 10.35 5.11 11.88
CA VAL A 60 10.98 3.86 12.35
C VAL A 60 12.23 3.55 11.52
N TYR A 61 12.16 3.68 10.20
CA TYR A 61 13.32 3.44 9.32
C TYR A 61 14.42 4.51 9.49
N ALA A 62 14.04 5.75 9.80
CA ALA A 62 14.97 6.83 10.09
C ALA A 62 15.76 6.53 11.37
N ALA A 63 15.07 6.04 12.42
CA ALA A 63 15.71 5.63 13.66
C ALA A 63 16.72 4.48 13.46
N GLN A 64 16.48 3.61 12.48
CA GLN A 64 17.38 2.50 12.12
C GLN A 64 18.57 2.92 11.23
N LYS A 65 18.70 4.20 10.86
CA LYS A 65 19.75 4.74 9.95
C LYS A 65 19.89 3.98 8.62
N ARG A 66 18.83 3.32 8.16
CA ARG A 66 18.79 2.59 6.87
C ARG A 66 18.17 3.39 5.73
N ILE A 67 17.89 4.67 5.93
CA ILE A 67 17.32 5.53 4.90
C ILE A 67 18.44 6.03 3.98
N ASP A 68 18.34 5.67 2.71
CA ASP A 68 19.13 6.28 1.65
C ASP A 68 18.41 7.54 1.16
N TYR A 69 18.75 8.68 1.77
CA TYR A 69 18.08 9.96 1.53
C TYR A 69 18.15 10.42 0.07
N ARG A 70 19.17 9.98 -0.69
CA ARG A 70 19.27 10.30 -2.13
C ARG A 70 18.15 9.64 -2.93
N VAL A 71 17.91 8.36 -2.69
CA VAL A 71 16.84 7.62 -3.36
C VAL A 71 15.47 8.12 -2.88
N GLY A 72 15.34 8.39 -1.58
CA GLY A 72 14.14 8.96 -0.99
C GLY A 72 13.73 10.27 -1.68
N LEU A 73 14.63 11.25 -1.79
CA LEU A 73 14.34 12.53 -2.45
C LEU A 73 14.00 12.37 -3.94
N LEU A 74 14.67 11.46 -4.64
CA LEU A 74 14.41 11.22 -6.06
C LEU A 74 13.00 10.66 -6.27
N LEU A 75 12.58 9.72 -5.41
CA LEU A 75 11.24 9.15 -5.44
C LEU A 75 10.19 10.19 -5.04
N ASP A 76 10.45 10.99 -3.99
CA ASP A 76 9.52 12.01 -3.50
C ASP A 76 9.25 13.09 -4.56
N THR A 77 10.30 13.49 -5.31
CA THR A 77 10.19 14.46 -6.40
C THR A 77 9.33 13.94 -7.56
N LEU A 78 9.28 12.62 -7.77
CA LEU A 78 8.42 11.99 -8.78
C LEU A 78 7.01 11.69 -8.23
N ASP A 79 6.91 11.33 -6.95
CA ASP A 79 5.66 10.96 -6.29
C ASP A 79 4.74 12.18 -6.14
N ILE A 80 5.26 13.34 -5.71
CA ILE A 80 4.46 14.56 -5.53
C ILE A 80 3.66 14.96 -6.80
N PRO A 81 4.29 15.14 -7.98
CA PRO A 81 3.55 15.48 -9.19
C PRO A 81 2.68 14.32 -9.70
N GLY A 82 3.12 13.06 -9.50
CA GLY A 82 2.34 11.88 -9.87
C GLY A 82 1.04 11.75 -9.06
N ALA A 83 1.12 11.92 -7.74
CA ALA A 83 0.01 11.90 -6.82
C ALA A 83 -0.93 13.09 -7.06
N ALA A 84 -0.39 14.28 -7.30
CA ALA A 84 -1.19 15.47 -7.63
C ALA A 84 -1.97 15.30 -8.95
N LEU A 85 -1.31 14.82 -10.01
CA LEU A 85 -1.96 14.52 -11.29
C LEU A 85 -3.01 13.41 -11.16
N GLY A 86 -2.70 12.34 -10.42
CA GLY A 86 -3.64 11.25 -10.17
C GLY A 86 -4.88 11.69 -9.38
N ALA A 87 -4.69 12.52 -8.35
CA ALA A 87 -5.77 13.11 -7.58
C ALA A 87 -6.65 14.03 -8.45
N TYR A 88 -6.04 14.84 -9.31
CA TYR A 88 -6.76 15.70 -10.24
C TYR A 88 -7.58 14.90 -11.27
N LEU A 89 -6.99 13.88 -11.89
CA LEU A 89 -7.71 12.98 -12.82
C LEU A 89 -8.92 12.31 -12.16
N THR A 90 -8.79 11.94 -10.89
CA THR A 90 -9.86 11.29 -10.12
C THR A 90 -11.09 12.20 -9.94
N LEU A 91 -10.91 13.52 -9.96
CA LEU A 91 -12.01 14.48 -9.89
C LEU A 91 -12.79 14.64 -11.20
N LEU A 92 -12.12 14.42 -12.35
CA LEU A 92 -12.68 14.55 -13.69
C LEU A 92 -13.43 13.29 -14.15
N ILE A 93 -13.12 12.13 -13.56
CA ILE A 93 -13.65 10.83 -14.00
C ILE A 93 -14.97 10.49 -13.31
N CYS A 94 -15.90 9.88 -14.07
CA CYS A 94 -17.18 9.38 -13.57
C CYS A 94 -16.99 8.28 -12.50
N PRO A 95 -17.77 8.25 -11.39
CA PRO A 95 -17.58 7.30 -10.29
C PRO A 95 -17.61 5.82 -10.71
N ARG A 96 -18.43 5.47 -11.71
CA ARG A 96 -18.48 4.11 -12.29
C ARG A 96 -17.17 3.71 -12.95
N LEU A 97 -16.57 4.61 -13.74
CA LEU A 97 -15.30 4.32 -14.41
C LEU A 97 -14.15 4.24 -13.41
N LEU A 98 -14.16 5.12 -12.39
CA LEU A 98 -13.18 5.07 -11.31
C LEU A 98 -13.23 3.75 -10.54
N ALA A 99 -14.43 3.26 -10.23
CA ALA A 99 -14.62 1.96 -9.59
C ALA A 99 -14.11 0.79 -10.46
N LEU A 100 -14.36 0.86 -11.77
CA LEU A 100 -13.93 -0.16 -12.74
C LEU A 100 -12.41 -0.17 -12.89
N LEU A 101 -11.78 1.01 -13.00
CA LEU A 101 -10.32 1.16 -13.02
C LEU A 101 -9.68 0.66 -11.72
N PHE A 102 -10.24 1.04 -10.57
CA PHE A 102 -9.75 0.55 -9.28
C PHE A 102 -9.85 -0.98 -9.20
N GLY A 103 -11.00 -1.55 -9.55
CA GLY A 103 -11.18 -3.01 -9.60
C GLY A 103 -10.17 -3.70 -10.52
N LEU A 104 -9.90 -3.12 -11.71
CA LEU A 104 -8.88 -3.63 -12.63
C LEU A 104 -7.48 -3.60 -12.00
N THR A 105 -7.09 -2.51 -11.34
CA THR A 105 -5.78 -2.42 -10.67
C THR A 105 -5.62 -3.44 -9.53
N VAL A 106 -6.70 -3.71 -8.78
CA VAL A 106 -6.70 -4.76 -7.74
C VAL A 106 -6.52 -6.15 -8.38
N ILE A 107 -7.21 -6.43 -9.49
CA ILE A 107 -7.03 -7.71 -10.20
C ILE A 107 -5.60 -7.85 -10.73
N LEU A 108 -5.06 -6.80 -11.35
CA LEU A 108 -3.69 -6.81 -11.89
C LEU A 108 -2.64 -6.99 -10.79
N THR A 109 -2.79 -6.29 -9.66
CA THR A 109 -1.89 -6.46 -8.51
C THR A 109 -2.00 -7.85 -7.91
N SER A 110 -3.22 -8.39 -7.79
CA SER A 110 -3.46 -9.76 -7.34
C SER A 110 -2.79 -10.80 -8.26
N ILE A 111 -2.86 -10.60 -9.59
CA ILE A 111 -2.18 -11.46 -10.56
C ILE A 111 -0.65 -11.30 -10.49
N SER A 112 -0.14 -10.07 -10.35
CA SER A 112 1.29 -9.81 -10.23
C SER A 112 1.90 -10.51 -9.01
N ILE A 113 1.20 -10.46 -7.87
CA ILE A 113 1.59 -11.16 -6.65
C ILE A 113 1.51 -12.68 -6.84
N ALA A 114 0.42 -13.20 -7.43
CA ALA A 114 0.27 -14.63 -7.70
C ALA A 114 1.35 -15.17 -8.68
N ARG A 115 1.82 -14.32 -9.61
CA ARG A 115 2.94 -14.63 -10.51
C ARG A 115 4.31 -14.49 -9.84
N ARG A 116 4.43 -13.67 -8.78
CA ARG A 116 5.60 -13.63 -7.89
C ARG A 116 5.58 -14.81 -6.91
N ARG A 117 5.56 -16.04 -7.44
CA ARG A 117 6.05 -17.20 -6.68
C ARG A 117 7.53 -16.97 -6.38
N GLU A 118 7.81 -16.61 -5.14
CA GLU A 118 9.01 -16.94 -4.36
C GLU A 118 10.30 -17.16 -5.18
N ASN A 119 10.79 -16.12 -5.86
CA ASN A 119 12.19 -16.07 -6.28
C ASN A 119 12.96 -15.19 -5.28
N SER A 120 13.12 -15.72 -4.07
CA SER A 120 14.11 -15.22 -3.12
C SER A 120 15.30 -16.18 -3.16
N PRO A 121 16.35 -15.92 -3.97
CA PRO A 121 17.60 -16.63 -3.80
C PRO A 121 18.26 -16.10 -2.52
N SER A 122 18.31 -16.97 -1.53
CA SER A 122 19.05 -16.86 -0.28
C SER A 122 20.56 -16.63 -0.52
N ARG A 123 20.97 -15.37 -0.72
CA ARG A 123 22.39 -14.95 -0.70
C ARG A 123 22.83 -14.54 0.70
N PHE A 124 22.80 -15.47 1.65
CA PHE A 124 23.31 -15.23 3.02
C PHE A 124 24.29 -16.31 3.50
N ARG A 125 25.21 -16.76 2.64
CA ARG A 125 26.18 -17.83 3.01
C ARG A 125 27.64 -17.62 2.64
N LEU A 126 28.11 -16.42 2.27
CA LEU A 126 29.51 -16.23 1.83
C LEU A 126 30.39 -15.29 2.67
N THR A 127 29.88 -14.63 3.71
CA THR A 127 30.71 -13.76 4.57
C THR A 127 31.18 -14.38 5.89
N ALA A 128 30.77 -15.62 6.21
CA ALA A 128 31.13 -16.28 7.47
C ALA A 128 32.31 -17.27 7.37
N ARG A 129 33.11 -17.22 6.29
CA ARG A 129 34.26 -18.14 6.09
C ARG A 129 35.57 -17.42 5.73
N ALA A 130 35.67 -16.12 6.03
CA ALA A 130 36.85 -15.31 5.74
C ALA A 130 37.30 -14.43 6.91
N VAL A 131 37.03 -14.86 8.15
CA VAL A 131 37.70 -14.38 9.37
C VAL A 131 37.97 -15.58 10.25
#